data_AF-A0A1U7XNQ9-F1
#
_entry.id   AF-A0A1U7XNQ9-F1
#
_cell.length_a   1.000
_cell.length_b   1.000
_cell.length_c   1.000
_cell.angle_alpha   90.00
_cell.angle_beta   90.00
_cell.angle_gamma   90.00
#
_symmetry.space_group_name_H-M   'P 1'
#
loop_
_entity.id
_entity.type
_entity.pdbx_description
1 polymer ?
#
loop_
_entity_poly.entity_id
_entity_poly.type
_entity_poly.pdbx_seq_one_letter_code
_entity_poly.pdbx_strand_id
1 'polypeptide(L)'
;MGSIHNSKSRLNTNTVTPCTRTHQIGALALVVTTFFLTRIFDQSFNPSSFSIPTTPYRSKNDVVGFSDSSSGSIFWPQRGYRTHLSLKIYVYDENEIDGLKHLLYGRDEKISPDSCLKGQWGTQVKIHRMLLQSRLRTRKKEEADLFFVPAYPKCVRVMGGLNDKEINQTYVKVLSQMPYFRLSGGRNHIFVFPSGAGAHLFKSWATYLNRSIILTPEGDRTDKRDTSAFNTWKDIIIPGNIDDGMTTHGARLVEPLPLSKRKHLANYLGRAQGKVGRLQLIELAKQFPDKVCFLLVSIDFTSLMHVASQLGLE
;
A
#
# COMPACT_ATOMS: atom_id res chain seq x y z
N MET A 1 78.01 19.80 0.35
CA MET A 1 77.57 19.02 1.53
C MET A 1 76.08 19.26 1.74
N GLY A 2 75.27 18.18 1.78
CA GLY A 2 73.85 18.08 2.22
C GLY A 2 72.81 18.86 1.40
N SER A 3 71.92 18.28 0.58
CA SER A 3 70.74 17.42 0.89
C SER A 3 69.70 18.15 1.79
N ILE A 4 68.41 18.34 1.46
CA ILE A 4 67.33 17.34 1.47
C ILE A 4 65.98 17.97 1.03
N HIS A 5 65.23 17.21 0.21
CA HIS A 5 63.75 17.10 0.01
C HIS A 5 62.87 18.27 -0.45
N ASN A 6 61.81 18.15 -1.28
CA ASN A 6 61.12 17.15 -2.13
C ASN A 6 59.61 17.36 -1.92
N SER A 7 58.84 17.55 -2.99
CA SER A 7 57.45 17.09 -3.07
C SER A 7 56.99 17.03 -4.52
N LYS A 8 56.88 15.81 -5.04
CA LYS A 8 56.23 15.48 -6.31
C LYS A 8 54.76 15.21 -6.04
N SER A 9 53.85 15.90 -6.72
CA SER A 9 52.49 15.42 -6.96
C SER A 9 52.36 15.06 -8.45
N ARG A 10 52.13 13.76 -8.73
CA ARG A 10 51.71 13.26 -10.04
C ARG A 10 50.19 13.14 -10.01
N LEU A 11 49.48 13.93 -10.80
CA LEU A 11 48.06 13.72 -11.09
C LEU A 11 47.93 12.71 -12.25
N ASN A 12 47.24 11.60 -12.00
CA ASN A 12 46.72 10.70 -13.03
C ASN A 12 45.53 11.36 -13.73
N THR A 13 45.64 11.52 -15.06
CA THR A 13 44.54 11.96 -15.93
C THR A 13 43.71 10.74 -16.36
N ASN A 14 42.50 10.64 -15.83
CA ASN A 14 41.47 9.73 -16.35
C ASN A 14 40.94 10.28 -17.68
N THR A 15 41.10 9.50 -18.75
CA THR A 15 40.54 9.77 -20.07
C THR A 15 39.03 9.51 -20.09
N VAL A 16 38.25 10.57 -19.89
CA VAL A 16 36.80 10.56 -20.14
C VAL A 16 36.58 10.69 -21.65
N THR A 17 36.01 9.66 -22.28
CA THR A 17 35.57 9.72 -23.67
C THR A 17 34.42 10.74 -23.80
N PRO A 18 34.56 11.79 -24.62
CA PRO A 18 33.54 12.83 -24.70
C PRO A 18 32.29 12.30 -25.43
N CYS A 19 31.12 12.48 -24.80
CA CYS A 19 29.83 12.20 -25.40
C CYS A 19 29.59 13.18 -26.57
N THR A 20 29.79 12.69 -27.79
CA THR A 20 29.60 13.50 -29.00
C THR A 20 28.12 13.66 -29.34
N ARG A 21 27.79 14.68 -30.13
CA ARG A 21 26.44 14.95 -30.62
C ARG A 21 25.81 13.74 -31.35
N THR A 22 26.64 12.88 -31.94
CA THR A 22 26.24 11.61 -32.57
C THR A 22 25.68 10.60 -31.57
N HIS A 23 26.22 10.53 -30.35
CA HIS A 23 25.69 9.67 -29.29
C HIS A 23 24.33 10.14 -28.79
N GLN A 24 24.12 11.46 -28.71
CA GLN A 24 22.82 12.03 -28.32
C GLN A 24 21.74 11.75 -29.38
N ILE A 25 22.08 11.87 -30.66
CA ILE A 25 21.18 11.53 -31.77
C ILE A 25 20.87 10.02 -31.76
N GLY A 26 21.88 9.17 -31.55
CA GLY A 26 21.69 7.73 -31.44
C GLY A 26 20.78 7.33 -30.27
N ALA A 27 20.95 7.96 -29.11
CA ALA A 27 20.09 7.73 -27.94
C ALA A 27 18.64 8.17 -28.20
N LEU A 28 18.43 9.32 -28.85
CA LEU A 28 17.11 9.81 -29.19
C LEU A 28 16.41 8.89 -30.19
N ALA A 29 17.13 8.43 -31.23
CA ALA A 29 16.62 7.47 -32.20
C ALA A 29 16.19 6.17 -31.51
N LEU A 30 16.99 5.65 -30.58
CA LEU A 30 16.69 4.41 -29.85
C LEU A 30 15.42 4.55 -28.98
N VAL A 31 15.23 5.68 -28.30
CA VAL A 31 14.02 5.97 -27.53
C VAL A 31 12.79 6.00 -28.44
N VAL A 32 12.89 6.69 -29.57
CA VAL A 32 11.80 6.82 -30.55
C VAL A 32 11.44 5.45 -31.12
N THR A 33 12.42 4.66 -31.57
CA THR A 33 12.19 3.32 -32.11
C THR A 33 11.54 2.38 -31.09
N THR A 34 11.99 2.43 -29.83
CA THR A 34 11.42 1.59 -28.76
C THR A 34 9.97 1.96 -28.46
N PHE A 35 9.64 3.25 -28.47
CA PHE A 35 8.27 3.74 -28.28
C PHE A 35 7.32 3.29 -29.40
N PHE A 36 7.76 3.31 -30.65
CA PHE A 36 6.93 2.87 -31.77
C PHE A 36 6.77 1.36 -31.83
N LEU A 37 7.84 0.58 -31.57
CA LEU A 37 7.76 -0.89 -31.55
C LEU A 37 6.81 -1.39 -30.46
N THR A 38 6.91 -0.86 -29.24
CA THR A 38 6.02 -1.24 -28.14
C THR A 38 4.56 -0.96 -28.46
N ARG A 39 4.26 0.17 -29.10
CA ARG A 39 2.90 0.53 -29.50
C ARG A 39 2.32 -0.33 -30.63
N ILE A 40 3.17 -0.80 -31.56
CA ILE A 40 2.74 -1.70 -32.65
C ILE A 40 2.42 -3.10 -32.10
N PHE A 41 3.22 -3.61 -31.16
CA PHE A 41 2.94 -4.90 -30.50
C PHE A 41 1.72 -4.85 -29.58
N ASP A 42 1.44 -3.71 -28.94
CA ASP A 42 0.22 -3.55 -28.13
C ASP A 42 -1.07 -3.51 -28.99
N GLN A 43 -0.98 -3.15 -30.27
CA GLN A 43 -2.13 -3.11 -31.20
C GLN A 43 -2.37 -4.42 -31.95
N SER A 44 -1.39 -5.32 -32.03
CA SER A 44 -1.52 -6.58 -32.78
C SER A 44 -2.21 -7.70 -32.00
N PHE A 45 -2.38 -7.56 -30.67
CA PHE A 45 -3.15 -8.50 -29.85
C PHE A 45 -4.58 -8.00 -29.59
N ASN A 46 -5.42 -8.06 -30.61
CA ASN A 46 -6.87 -7.96 -30.44
C ASN A 46 -7.43 -9.38 -30.23
N PRO A 47 -8.03 -9.73 -29.07
CA PRO A 47 -8.47 -11.10 -28.82
C PRO A 47 -9.71 -11.41 -29.65
N SER A 48 -9.54 -12.33 -30.59
CA SER A 48 -10.59 -12.89 -31.44
C SER A 48 -11.63 -13.62 -30.60
N SER A 49 -12.89 -13.44 -31.00
CA SER A 49 -14.09 -14.09 -30.50
C SER A 49 -13.96 -15.61 -30.42
N PHE A 50 -14.10 -16.19 -29.22
CA PHE A 50 -14.28 -17.63 -29.05
C PHE A 50 -15.61 -17.92 -28.36
N SER A 51 -16.50 -18.56 -29.10
CA SER A 51 -17.81 -19.08 -28.67
C SER A 51 -17.70 -20.57 -28.33
N ILE A 52 -17.89 -20.98 -27.07
CA ILE A 52 -18.13 -22.40 -26.71
C ILE A 52 -18.98 -22.52 -25.41
N PRO A 53 -19.59 -23.69 -25.07
CA PRO A 53 -21.03 -23.86 -24.88
C PRO A 53 -21.44 -24.08 -23.41
N THR A 54 -22.71 -23.81 -23.13
CA THR A 54 -23.34 -23.99 -21.81
C THR A 54 -23.62 -25.46 -21.50
N THR A 55 -23.09 -25.96 -20.38
CA THR A 55 -23.65 -27.12 -19.65
C THR A 55 -23.77 -26.79 -18.16
N PRO A 56 -24.89 -27.11 -17.48
CA PRO A 56 -25.09 -26.74 -16.09
C PRO A 56 -24.75 -27.90 -15.15
N TYR A 57 -23.64 -27.79 -14.41
CA TYR A 57 -23.42 -28.59 -13.21
C TYR A 57 -23.71 -27.75 -11.97
N ARG A 58 -24.81 -28.11 -11.29
CA ARG A 58 -25.38 -27.46 -10.11
C ARG A 58 -24.67 -27.99 -8.87
N SER A 59 -23.79 -27.20 -8.27
CA SER A 59 -23.33 -27.43 -6.89
C SER A 59 -23.81 -26.27 -6.01
N LYS A 60 -24.66 -26.61 -5.03
CA LYS A 60 -25.09 -25.72 -3.95
C LYS A 60 -23.87 -25.47 -3.05
N ASN A 61 -23.50 -24.20 -2.85
CA ASN A 61 -23.10 -23.64 -1.55
C ASN A 61 -22.76 -22.14 -1.70
N ASP A 62 -23.48 -21.33 -0.92
CA ASP A 62 -23.22 -19.96 -0.46
C ASP A 62 -22.71 -18.92 -1.47
N VAL A 63 -23.62 -18.52 -2.37
CA VAL A 63 -23.59 -17.22 -3.02
C VAL A 63 -24.50 -16.28 -2.22
N VAL A 64 -23.95 -15.19 -1.67
CA VAL A 64 -24.76 -14.08 -1.17
C VAL A 64 -25.49 -13.48 -2.37
N GLY A 65 -26.75 -13.88 -2.55
CA GLY A 65 -27.60 -13.38 -3.63
C GLY A 65 -28.07 -11.96 -3.31
N PHE A 66 -27.55 -10.99 -4.06
CA PHE A 66 -28.16 -9.67 -4.14
C PHE A 66 -29.39 -9.80 -5.05
N SER A 67 -30.58 -9.77 -4.46
CA SER A 67 -31.84 -9.67 -5.19
C SER A 67 -32.49 -8.34 -4.83
N ASP A 68 -32.31 -7.34 -5.69
CA ASP A 68 -33.26 -6.24 -5.81
C ASP A 68 -34.04 -6.46 -7.10
N SER A 69 -35.34 -6.65 -6.93
CA SER A 69 -36.33 -6.69 -8.00
C SER A 69 -36.39 -5.32 -8.68
N SER A 70 -36.29 -5.34 -10.01
CA SER A 70 -36.30 -4.23 -10.97
C SER A 70 -34.94 -3.57 -11.24
N SER A 71 -34.40 -3.84 -12.44
CA SER A 71 -33.15 -3.33 -13.04
C SER A 71 -31.84 -4.00 -12.60
N GLY A 72 -31.42 -5.03 -13.37
CA GLY A 72 -30.03 -5.41 -13.59
C GLY A 72 -29.23 -5.90 -12.37
N SER A 73 -29.25 -7.21 -12.12
CA SER A 73 -28.38 -7.88 -11.14
C SER A 73 -26.88 -7.62 -11.43
N ILE A 74 -26.22 -6.85 -10.57
CA ILE A 74 -24.76 -6.68 -10.59
C ILE A 74 -24.12 -7.96 -10.01
N PHE A 75 -23.81 -8.92 -10.87
CA PHE A 75 -23.03 -10.10 -10.48
C PHE A 75 -21.56 -9.72 -10.34
N TRP A 76 -21.13 -9.56 -9.09
CA TRP A 76 -19.71 -9.46 -8.74
C TRP A 76 -19.06 -10.86 -8.79
N PRO A 77 -18.00 -11.07 -9.60
CA PRO A 77 -17.48 -10.24 -10.68
C PRO A 77 -17.80 -10.80 -12.08
N GLN A 78 -18.25 -9.93 -12.99
CA GLN A 78 -17.97 -10.05 -14.42
C GLN A 78 -17.65 -8.68 -15.06
N ARG A 79 -16.39 -8.29 -14.94
CA ARG A 79 -15.60 -7.51 -15.92
C ARG A 79 -14.25 -8.21 -16.03
N GLY A 80 -14.06 -9.07 -17.02
CA GLY A 80 -12.78 -9.75 -17.29
C GLY A 80 -12.30 -10.82 -16.27
N TYR A 81 -12.85 -10.86 -15.06
CA TYR A 81 -12.56 -11.89 -14.05
C TYR A 81 -13.57 -13.05 -14.17
N ARG A 82 -13.09 -14.30 -14.00
CA ARG A 82 -13.92 -15.52 -14.00
C ARG A 82 -15.01 -15.45 -12.92
N THR A 83 -15.99 -16.35 -13.00
CA THR A 83 -17.06 -16.54 -11.99
C THR A 83 -16.56 -16.73 -10.55
N HIS A 84 -15.27 -17.02 -10.40
CA HIS A 84 -14.53 -17.08 -9.15
C HIS A 84 -13.27 -16.23 -9.27
N LEU A 85 -12.97 -15.44 -8.24
CA LEU A 85 -11.68 -14.76 -8.11
C LEU A 85 -10.61 -15.84 -7.82
N SER A 86 -9.77 -16.17 -8.79
CA SER A 86 -8.70 -17.17 -8.67
C SER A 86 -7.39 -16.57 -8.13
N LEU A 87 -7.48 -15.67 -7.15
CA LEU A 87 -6.32 -14.98 -6.59
C LEU A 87 -5.62 -15.86 -5.55
N LYS A 88 -4.29 -16.02 -5.69
CA LYS A 88 -3.44 -16.72 -4.74
C LYS A 88 -2.42 -15.76 -4.13
N ILE A 89 -2.37 -15.72 -2.80
CA ILE A 89 -1.48 -14.86 -2.03
C ILE A 89 -0.51 -15.72 -1.23
N TYR A 90 0.78 -15.57 -1.46
CA TYR A 90 1.80 -16.16 -0.60
C TYR A 90 2.10 -15.23 0.57
N VAL A 91 2.09 -15.75 1.79
CA VAL A 91 2.51 -15.03 2.99
C VAL A 91 3.88 -15.55 3.37
N TYR A 92 4.90 -14.69 3.35
CA TYR A 92 6.25 -15.05 3.76
C TYR A 92 6.25 -15.58 5.19
N ASP A 93 6.97 -16.68 5.44
CA ASP A 93 7.15 -17.18 6.79
C ASP A 93 8.19 -16.33 7.54
N GLU A 94 7.99 -16.12 8.84
CA GLU A 94 8.88 -15.29 9.66
C GLU A 94 10.33 -15.80 9.73
N ASN A 95 10.54 -17.10 9.52
CA ASN A 95 11.86 -17.75 9.52
C ASN A 95 12.47 -17.83 8.12
N GLU A 96 11.74 -17.45 7.08
CA GLU A 96 12.15 -17.65 5.70
C GLU A 96 13.26 -16.69 5.26
N ILE A 97 13.21 -15.46 5.77
CA ILE A 97 14.13 -14.38 5.38
C ILE A 97 14.79 -13.79 6.63
N ASP A 98 16.12 -13.78 6.66
CA ASP A 98 16.89 -13.20 7.76
C ASP A 98 16.59 -11.70 7.90
N GLY A 99 16.21 -11.29 9.11
CA GLY A 99 15.78 -9.95 9.48
C GLY A 99 14.26 -9.76 9.56
N LEU A 100 13.46 -10.68 9.01
CA LEU A 100 12.00 -10.56 9.07
C LEU A 100 11.48 -10.67 10.51
N LYS A 101 12.07 -11.56 11.31
CA LYS A 101 11.82 -11.61 12.77
C LYS A 101 12.06 -10.29 13.46
N HIS A 102 13.13 -9.56 13.13
CA HIS A 102 13.39 -8.26 13.77
C HIS A 102 12.29 -7.23 13.42
N LEU A 103 11.74 -7.27 12.21
CA LEU A 103 10.62 -6.41 11.82
C LEU A 103 9.30 -6.79 12.51
N LEU A 104 9.16 -8.02 13.02
CA LEU A 104 7.98 -8.52 13.73
C LEU A 104 8.11 -8.36 15.25
N TYR A 105 9.27 -8.70 15.81
CA TYR A 105 9.50 -8.92 17.24
C TYR A 105 10.55 -7.97 17.86
N GLY A 106 11.21 -7.14 17.04
CA GLY A 106 12.35 -6.31 17.45
C GLY A 106 13.67 -7.07 17.49
N ARG A 107 14.79 -6.36 17.70
CA ARG A 107 16.14 -6.97 17.73
C ARG A 107 16.30 -8.08 18.77
N ASP A 108 15.69 -7.90 19.94
CA ASP A 108 15.80 -8.84 21.06
C ASP A 108 14.66 -9.88 21.07
N GLU A 109 13.77 -9.87 20.07
CA GLU A 109 12.59 -10.73 19.97
C GLU A 109 11.60 -10.67 21.16
N LYS A 110 11.64 -9.58 21.94
CA LYS A 110 10.79 -9.40 23.15
C LYS A 110 9.38 -8.89 22.86
N ILE A 111 9.12 -8.37 21.66
CA ILE A 111 7.85 -7.73 21.32
C ILE A 111 6.90 -8.77 20.76
N SER A 112 5.88 -9.16 21.52
CA SER A 112 4.87 -10.09 21.03
C SER A 112 3.93 -9.44 19.99
N PRO A 113 3.40 -10.20 19.01
CA PRO A 113 2.39 -9.70 18.07
C PRO A 113 1.12 -9.23 18.79
N ASP A 114 0.77 -9.82 19.93
CA ASP A 114 -0.40 -9.42 20.72
C ASP A 114 -0.21 -8.04 21.36
N SER A 115 1.01 -7.71 21.80
CA SER A 115 1.34 -6.35 22.23
C SER A 115 1.14 -5.33 21.10
N CYS A 116 1.35 -5.75 19.85
CA CYS A 116 1.15 -4.93 18.66
C CYS A 116 -0.31 -4.80 18.21
N LEU A 117 -1.27 -5.52 18.80
CA LEU A 117 -2.70 -5.33 18.51
C LEU A 117 -3.26 -4.05 19.12
N LYS A 118 -2.63 -3.54 20.18
CA LYS A 118 -3.06 -2.35 20.90
C LYS A 118 -2.62 -1.08 20.17
N GLY A 119 -3.55 -0.13 19.99
CA GLY A 119 -3.27 1.17 19.38
C GLY A 119 -3.40 1.19 17.85
N GLN A 120 -2.98 2.28 17.21
CA GLN A 120 -3.24 2.52 15.78
C GLN A 120 -2.58 1.52 14.83
N TRP A 121 -1.50 0.84 15.25
CA TRP A 121 -0.73 -0.08 14.40
C TRP A 121 -1.23 -1.52 14.38
N GLY A 122 -2.27 -1.85 15.15
CA GLY A 122 -2.85 -3.19 15.25
C GLY A 122 -3.36 -3.75 13.92
N THR A 123 -3.72 -2.89 12.97
CA THR A 123 -4.16 -3.31 11.63
C THR A 123 -3.13 -4.18 10.91
N GLN A 124 -1.82 -3.95 11.11
CA GLN A 124 -0.78 -4.81 10.50
C GLN A 124 -0.92 -6.26 10.96
N VAL A 125 -1.13 -6.46 12.27
CA VAL A 125 -1.27 -7.80 12.88
C VAL A 125 -2.57 -8.43 12.43
N LYS A 126 -3.68 -7.68 12.40
CA LYS A 126 -4.99 -8.18 11.97
C LYS A 126 -4.99 -8.61 10.52
N ILE A 127 -4.44 -7.81 9.61
CA ILE A 127 -4.30 -8.18 8.19
C ILE A 127 -3.41 -9.40 8.03
N HIS A 128 -2.27 -9.45 8.74
CA HIS A 128 -1.39 -10.61 8.70
C HIS A 128 -2.13 -11.88 9.13
N ARG A 129 -2.81 -11.88 10.30
CA ARG A 129 -3.59 -13.03 10.79
C ARG A 129 -4.73 -13.42 9.85
N MET A 130 -5.45 -12.45 9.32
CA MET A 130 -6.52 -12.67 8.34
C MET A 130 -5.99 -13.36 7.08
N LEU A 131 -4.85 -12.91 6.54
CA LEU A 131 -4.22 -13.53 5.37
C LEU A 131 -3.70 -14.93 5.67
N LEU A 132 -3.18 -15.18 6.88
CA LEU A 132 -2.77 -16.53 7.30
C LEU A 132 -3.94 -17.53 7.28
N GLN A 133 -5.16 -17.08 7.58
CA GLN A 133 -6.40 -17.88 7.64
C GLN A 133 -7.23 -17.83 6.35
N SER A 134 -6.87 -16.97 5.39
CA SER A 134 -7.65 -16.75 4.17
C SER A 134 -7.60 -17.96 3.24
N ARG A 135 -8.74 -18.27 2.61
CA ARG A 135 -8.83 -19.25 1.50
C ARG A 135 -7.99 -18.88 0.27
N LEU A 136 -7.61 -17.60 0.14
CA LEU A 136 -6.76 -17.11 -0.94
C LEU A 136 -5.28 -17.39 -0.68
N ARG A 137 -4.91 -17.84 0.53
CA ARG A 137 -3.53 -18.13 0.87
C ARG A 137 -3.04 -19.38 0.14
N THR A 138 -1.90 -19.26 -0.54
CA THR A 138 -1.13 -20.40 -1.04
C THR A 138 0.11 -20.65 -0.18
N ARG A 139 0.54 -21.91 -0.09
CA ARG A 139 1.82 -22.31 0.52
C ARG A 139 2.96 -22.45 -0.49
N LYS A 140 2.66 -22.28 -1.78
CA LYS A 140 3.60 -22.41 -2.89
C LYS A 140 3.81 -21.05 -3.53
N LYS A 141 5.07 -20.61 -3.63
CA LYS A 141 5.42 -19.28 -4.15
C LYS A 141 5.22 -19.18 -5.64
N GLU A 142 5.50 -20.26 -6.36
CA GLU A 142 5.35 -20.41 -7.80
C GLU A 142 3.91 -20.33 -8.29
N GLU A 143 2.94 -20.57 -7.41
CA GLU A 143 1.50 -20.43 -7.72
C GLU A 143 0.94 -19.07 -7.28
N ALA A 144 1.74 -18.19 -6.67
CA ALA A 144 1.26 -16.96 -6.07
C ALA A 144 1.18 -15.81 -7.09
N ASP A 145 0.03 -15.14 -7.12
CA ASP A 145 -0.17 -13.91 -7.89
C ASP A 145 0.39 -12.70 -7.11
N LEU A 146 0.24 -12.72 -5.79
CA LEU A 146 0.68 -11.66 -4.88
C LEU A 146 1.45 -12.25 -3.69
N PHE A 147 2.34 -11.44 -3.12
CA PHE A 147 3.17 -11.79 -1.97
C PHE A 147 2.92 -10.79 -0.85
N PHE A 148 2.60 -11.28 0.34
CA PHE A 148 2.45 -10.46 1.53
C PHE A 148 3.69 -10.60 2.41
N VAL A 149 4.34 -9.46 2.72
CA VAL A 149 5.50 -9.42 3.60
C VAL A 149 5.05 -9.02 5.01
N PRO A 150 5.06 -9.95 5.99
CA PRO A 150 4.63 -9.62 7.34
C PRO A 150 5.69 -8.79 8.05
N ALA A 151 5.33 -7.59 8.47
CA ALA A 151 6.22 -6.70 9.20
C ALA A 151 5.41 -5.76 10.10
N TYR A 152 5.91 -5.47 11.30
CA TYR A 152 5.28 -4.60 12.29
C TYR A 152 6.16 -3.38 12.65
N PRO A 153 6.83 -2.71 11.69
CA PRO A 153 7.85 -1.70 11.99
C PRO A 153 7.33 -0.57 12.87
N LYS A 154 6.05 -0.18 12.75
CA LYS A 154 5.49 0.90 13.56
C LYS A 154 5.39 0.51 15.03
N CYS A 155 4.91 -0.69 15.33
CA CYS A 155 4.82 -1.22 16.68
C CYS A 155 6.23 -1.39 17.28
N VAL A 156 7.10 -2.08 16.54
CA VAL A 156 8.47 -2.37 16.94
C VAL A 156 9.25 -1.09 17.26
N ARG A 157 9.06 -0.03 16.45
CA ARG A 157 9.63 1.29 16.72
C ARG A 157 9.13 1.90 18.01
N VAL A 158 7.80 1.92 18.20
CA VAL A 158 7.18 2.59 19.37
C VAL A 158 7.54 1.88 20.67
N MET A 159 7.68 0.55 20.63
CA MET A 159 8.08 -0.26 21.77
C MET A 159 9.61 -0.32 21.97
N GLY A 160 10.40 0.43 21.20
CA GLY A 160 11.85 0.52 21.37
C GLY A 160 12.64 -0.70 20.87
N GLY A 161 12.02 -1.61 20.11
CA GLY A 161 12.67 -2.81 19.59
C GLY A 161 13.63 -2.54 18.42
N LEU A 162 13.39 -1.49 17.63
CA LEU A 162 14.27 -0.98 16.58
C LEU A 162 14.13 0.54 16.44
N ASN A 163 15.21 1.24 16.15
CA ASN A 163 15.20 2.66 15.75
C ASN A 163 15.09 2.82 14.22
N ASP A 164 14.93 4.05 13.74
CA ASP A 164 14.72 4.38 12.31
C ASP A 164 15.84 3.87 11.40
N LYS A 165 17.09 3.95 11.87
CA LYS A 165 18.25 3.48 11.11
C LYS A 165 18.23 1.96 11.00
N GLU A 166 17.93 1.28 12.09
CA GLU A 166 17.83 -0.18 12.15
C GLU A 166 16.66 -0.69 11.31
N ILE A 167 15.48 -0.05 11.37
CA ILE A 167 14.33 -0.38 10.52
C ILE A 167 14.72 -0.27 9.04
N ASN A 168 15.40 0.82 8.67
CA ASN A 168 15.83 1.02 7.29
C ASN A 168 16.80 -0.06 6.82
N GLN A 169 17.83 -0.34 7.62
CA GLN A 169 18.82 -1.38 7.30
C GLN A 169 18.19 -2.77 7.24
N THR A 170 17.28 -3.07 8.15
CA THR A 170 16.59 -4.37 8.21
C THR A 170 15.70 -4.57 6.99
N TYR A 171 14.92 -3.56 6.58
CA TYR A 171 14.15 -3.65 5.33
C TYR A 171 15.04 -3.88 4.11
N VAL A 172 16.13 -3.11 3.96
CA VAL A 172 17.07 -3.29 2.84
C VAL A 172 17.65 -4.71 2.82
N LYS A 173 18.02 -5.24 4.00
CA LYS A 173 18.53 -6.61 4.15
C LYS A 173 17.47 -7.66 3.79
N VAL A 174 16.23 -7.50 4.25
CA VAL A 174 15.14 -8.44 3.96
C VAL A 174 14.84 -8.46 2.46
N LEU A 175 14.69 -7.28 1.85
CA LEU A 175 14.31 -7.18 0.43
C LEU A 175 15.40 -7.70 -0.52
N SER A 176 16.68 -7.57 -0.16
CA SER A 176 17.78 -8.07 -1.00
C SER A 176 17.84 -9.59 -1.11
N GLN A 177 17.21 -10.31 -0.17
CA GLN A 177 17.19 -11.76 -0.10
C GLN A 177 15.96 -12.38 -0.78
N MET A 178 14.95 -11.59 -1.15
CA MET A 178 13.67 -12.09 -1.69
C MET A 178 13.72 -12.26 -3.22
N PRO A 179 13.75 -13.49 -3.77
CA PRO A 179 13.92 -13.70 -5.21
C PRO A 179 12.74 -13.19 -6.03
N TYR A 180 11.50 -13.46 -5.58
CA TYR A 180 10.29 -13.00 -6.25
C TYR A 180 10.12 -11.48 -6.19
N PHE A 181 10.61 -10.85 -5.12
CA PHE A 181 10.66 -9.40 -5.02
C PHE A 181 11.58 -8.82 -6.10
N ARG A 182 12.77 -9.40 -6.26
CA ARG A 182 13.73 -8.99 -7.29
C ARG A 182 13.19 -9.20 -8.71
N LEU A 183 12.51 -10.32 -8.96
CA LEU A 183 11.94 -10.63 -10.28
C LEU A 183 10.86 -9.62 -10.72
N SER A 184 9.94 -9.26 -9.83
CA SER A 184 8.86 -8.31 -10.15
C SER A 184 9.26 -6.84 -9.95
N GLY A 185 10.42 -6.59 -9.33
CA GLY A 185 10.78 -5.29 -8.78
C GLY A 185 9.76 -4.83 -7.72
N GLY A 186 9.23 -5.75 -6.93
CA GLY A 186 8.28 -5.49 -5.85
C GLY A 186 6.83 -5.25 -6.25
N ARG A 187 6.47 -5.25 -7.54
CA ARG A 187 5.11 -4.89 -8.03
C ARG A 187 3.98 -5.75 -7.48
N ASN A 188 4.28 -7.01 -7.22
CA ASN A 188 3.32 -7.98 -6.68
C ASN A 188 3.48 -8.17 -5.16
N HIS A 189 4.27 -7.33 -4.48
CA HIS A 189 4.48 -7.42 -3.04
C HIS A 189 3.66 -6.37 -2.30
N ILE A 190 3.00 -6.82 -1.23
CA ILE A 190 2.11 -6.04 -0.39
C ILE A 190 2.79 -5.75 0.94
N PHE A 191 2.78 -4.48 1.34
CA PHE A 191 3.28 -4.00 2.62
C PHE A 191 2.22 -3.18 3.34
N VAL A 192 2.20 -3.23 4.68
CA VAL A 192 1.24 -2.49 5.49
C VAL A 192 1.97 -1.42 6.30
N PHE A 193 1.58 -0.16 6.11
CA PHE A 193 2.07 0.97 6.88
C PHE A 193 0.89 1.70 7.53
N PRO A 194 0.54 1.38 8.79
CA PRO A 194 -0.74 1.80 9.38
C PRO A 194 -0.73 3.21 9.97
N SER A 195 0.35 3.97 9.81
CA SER A 195 0.45 5.33 10.35
C SER A 195 0.28 6.35 9.24
N GLY A 196 -0.18 7.57 9.57
CA GLY A 196 -0.26 8.66 8.59
C GLY A 196 1.08 9.03 7.92
N ALA A 197 2.23 8.61 8.45
CA ALA A 197 3.52 8.75 7.76
C ALA A 197 3.71 7.76 6.59
N GLY A 198 2.78 6.82 6.38
CA GLY A 198 2.87 5.81 5.33
C GLY A 198 4.21 5.08 5.32
N ALA A 199 4.74 4.85 4.11
CA ALA A 199 6.02 4.18 3.92
C ALA A 199 7.24 5.03 4.33
N HIS A 200 7.09 6.32 4.68
CA HIS A 200 8.23 7.13 5.16
C HIS A 200 8.86 6.62 6.46
N LEU A 201 8.19 5.72 7.19
CA LEU A 201 8.80 4.99 8.29
C LEU A 201 10.04 4.18 7.84
N PHE A 202 10.01 3.67 6.62
CA PHE A 202 11.16 3.09 5.95
C PHE A 202 11.84 4.17 5.08
N LYS A 203 12.92 4.79 5.56
CA LYS A 203 13.55 5.96 4.90
C LYS A 203 13.86 5.73 3.41
N SER A 204 14.29 4.53 3.03
CA SER A 204 14.64 4.16 1.66
C SER A 204 13.46 3.61 0.84
N TRP A 205 12.20 3.77 1.28
CA TRP A 205 11.02 3.24 0.57
C TRP A 205 10.97 3.65 -0.90
N ALA A 206 11.37 4.88 -1.25
CA ALA A 206 11.28 5.40 -2.62
C ALA A 206 12.22 4.64 -3.58
N THR A 207 13.29 4.06 -3.05
CA THR A 207 14.21 3.23 -3.83
C THR A 207 13.72 1.79 -3.94
N TYR A 208 13.22 1.23 -2.84
CA TYR A 208 12.98 -0.21 -2.74
C TYR A 208 11.52 -0.60 -2.90
N LEU A 209 10.56 0.18 -2.41
CA LEU A 209 9.12 -0.13 -2.38
C LEU A 209 8.26 0.73 -3.32
N ASN A 210 8.86 1.58 -4.16
CA ASN A 210 8.11 2.52 -5.02
C ASN A 210 7.13 1.86 -6.00
N ARG A 211 7.32 0.57 -6.30
CA ARG A 211 6.47 -0.23 -7.19
C ARG A 211 5.53 -1.15 -6.44
N SER A 212 5.76 -1.35 -5.14
CA SER A 212 4.98 -2.25 -4.30
C SER A 212 3.62 -1.71 -3.95
N ILE A 213 2.71 -2.61 -3.58
CA ILE A 213 1.36 -2.27 -3.13
C ILE A 213 1.44 -1.94 -1.65
N ILE A 214 1.04 -0.73 -1.28
CA ILE A 214 1.03 -0.26 0.11
C ILE A 214 -0.41 -0.21 0.60
N LEU A 215 -0.65 -0.82 1.75
CA LEU A 215 -1.88 -0.68 2.51
C LEU A 215 -1.67 0.35 3.62
N THR A 216 -2.45 1.43 3.64
CA THR A 216 -2.35 2.53 4.62
C THR A 216 -3.73 3.11 4.93
N PRO A 217 -4.02 3.54 6.18
CA PRO A 217 -5.32 4.06 6.52
C PRO A 217 -5.58 5.52 6.16
N GLU A 218 -4.54 6.35 6.10
CA GLU A 218 -4.68 7.80 5.92
C GLU A 218 -4.09 8.28 4.57
N GLY A 219 -3.77 7.36 3.66
CA GLY A 219 -2.93 7.65 2.51
C GLY A 219 -1.51 8.00 2.98
N ASP A 220 -0.95 9.09 2.44
CA ASP A 220 0.34 9.62 2.88
C ASP A 220 0.26 11.11 3.23
N ARG A 221 0.93 11.47 4.34
CA ARG A 221 0.92 12.81 4.90
C ARG A 221 2.13 13.61 4.38
N THR A 222 1.88 14.42 3.35
CA THR A 222 2.92 15.19 2.64
C THR A 222 3.17 16.58 3.22
N ASP A 223 2.48 16.98 4.30
CA ASP A 223 2.63 18.31 4.93
C ASP A 223 4.05 18.59 5.46
N LYS A 224 4.91 17.57 5.54
CA LYS A 224 6.32 17.66 5.95
C LYS A 224 7.29 16.99 4.96
N ARG A 225 6.84 16.64 3.75
CA ARG A 225 7.61 15.83 2.79
C ARG A 225 7.34 16.28 1.35
N ASP A 226 8.40 16.35 0.56
CA ASP A 226 8.31 16.78 -0.85
C ASP A 226 7.76 15.69 -1.79
N THR A 227 7.60 14.46 -1.30
CA THR A 227 7.17 13.31 -2.09
C THR A 227 6.10 12.52 -1.35
N SER A 228 5.09 12.07 -2.08
CA SER A 228 4.06 11.16 -1.56
C SER A 228 4.55 9.72 -1.64
N ALA A 229 4.53 9.01 -0.52
CA ALA A 229 4.67 7.56 -0.42
C ALA A 229 3.41 6.80 -0.88
N PHE A 230 2.29 7.48 -1.09
CA PHE A 230 1.03 6.90 -1.55
C PHE A 230 0.78 7.21 -3.03
N ASN A 231 0.35 6.19 -3.78
CA ASN A 231 -0.01 6.26 -5.18
C ASN A 231 -1.40 5.62 -5.41
N THR A 232 -2.35 6.43 -5.86
CA THR A 232 -3.77 6.05 -6.05
C THR A 232 -4.00 4.91 -7.06
N TRP A 233 -3.03 4.63 -7.95
CA TRP A 233 -3.17 3.59 -8.97
C TRP A 233 -2.76 2.19 -8.50
N LYS A 234 -2.03 2.10 -7.38
CA LYS A 234 -1.50 0.81 -6.88
C LYS A 234 -1.71 0.58 -5.38
N ASP A 235 -1.85 1.64 -4.60
CA ASP A 235 -1.96 1.56 -3.14
C ASP A 235 -3.42 1.59 -2.71
N ILE A 236 -3.70 0.97 -1.58
CA ILE A 236 -5.07 0.74 -1.11
C ILE A 236 -5.23 1.40 0.25
N ILE A 237 -6.26 2.23 0.35
CA ILE A 237 -6.70 2.78 1.62
C ILE A 237 -7.44 1.69 2.38
N ILE A 238 -6.97 1.38 3.58
CA ILE A 238 -7.58 0.40 4.49
C ILE A 238 -8.18 1.09 5.71
N PRO A 239 -9.10 0.49 6.47
CA PRO A 239 -9.48 1.04 7.75
C PRO A 239 -8.28 1.09 8.72
N GLY A 240 -8.30 2.07 9.64
CA GLY A 240 -7.39 2.09 10.80
C GLY A 240 -7.62 0.87 11.72
N ASN A 241 -6.96 0.82 12.88
CA ASN A 241 -7.19 -0.30 13.79
C ASN A 241 -8.60 -0.20 14.39
N ILE A 242 -9.48 -1.13 14.01
CA ILE A 242 -10.86 -1.21 14.48
C ILE A 242 -10.90 -2.12 15.71
N ASP A 243 -11.78 -1.87 16.67
CA ASP A 243 -12.03 -2.76 17.80
C ASP A 243 -12.41 -4.19 17.37
N ASP A 244 -11.96 -5.21 18.12
CA ASP A 244 -12.25 -6.62 17.79
C ASP A 244 -13.75 -6.95 17.86
N GLY A 245 -14.51 -6.32 18.74
CA GLY A 245 -15.97 -6.49 18.84
C GLY A 245 -16.76 -5.88 17.68
N MET A 246 -16.10 -5.10 16.80
CA MET A 246 -16.66 -4.66 15.52
C MET A 246 -16.36 -5.65 14.38
N THR A 247 -15.57 -6.70 14.64
CA THR A 247 -15.18 -7.73 13.69
C THR A 247 -15.86 -9.06 14.00
N THR A 248 -15.80 -10.03 13.09
CA THR A 248 -16.59 -11.26 13.13
C THR A 248 -16.15 -12.30 14.19
N HIS A 249 -15.10 -12.03 14.96
CA HIS A 249 -14.45 -13.03 15.82
C HIS A 249 -14.64 -12.81 17.33
N GLY A 250 -15.76 -12.18 17.74
CA GLY A 250 -16.08 -11.98 19.15
C GLY A 250 -17.54 -11.62 19.41
N ALA A 251 -17.87 -11.29 20.67
CA ALA A 251 -19.16 -10.70 21.03
C ALA A 251 -19.32 -9.38 20.26
N ARG A 252 -20.35 -9.30 19.41
CA ARG A 252 -20.61 -8.13 18.57
C ARG A 252 -20.95 -6.94 19.48
N LEU A 253 -20.04 -5.99 19.60
CA LEU A 253 -20.30 -4.71 20.29
C LEU A 253 -21.35 -3.89 19.54
N VAL A 254 -21.43 -4.10 18.22
CA VAL A 254 -22.41 -3.49 17.33
C VAL A 254 -22.83 -4.47 16.25
N GLU A 255 -24.08 -4.36 15.84
CA GLU A 255 -24.58 -5.04 14.64
C GLU A 255 -24.54 -4.07 13.45
N PRO A 256 -23.53 -4.20 12.56
CA PRO A 256 -23.46 -3.31 11.41
C PRO A 256 -24.65 -3.55 10.50
N LEU A 257 -25.25 -2.47 10.00
CA LEU A 257 -26.38 -2.54 9.07
C LEU A 257 -26.04 -3.46 7.88
N PRO A 258 -26.97 -4.34 7.44
CA PRO A 258 -26.82 -5.09 6.20
C PRO A 258 -26.52 -4.14 5.03
N LEU A 259 -25.69 -4.57 4.07
CA LEU A 259 -25.31 -3.74 2.91
C LEU A 259 -26.52 -3.15 2.17
N SER A 260 -27.60 -3.92 2.02
CA SER A 260 -28.86 -3.48 1.39
C SER A 260 -29.56 -2.35 2.14
N LYS A 261 -29.29 -2.19 3.45
CA LYS A 261 -29.83 -1.11 4.28
C LYS A 261 -28.87 0.06 4.44
N ARG A 262 -27.66 -0.01 3.87
CA ARG A 262 -26.68 1.07 3.98
C ARG A 262 -26.91 2.09 2.87
N LYS A 263 -27.23 3.32 3.27
CA LYS A 263 -27.25 4.48 2.34
C LYS A 263 -25.86 4.77 1.76
N HIS A 264 -24.80 4.48 2.53
CA HIS A 264 -23.41 4.69 2.14
C HIS A 264 -22.59 3.43 2.41
N LEU A 265 -21.78 3.01 1.43
CA LEU A 265 -20.99 1.77 1.50
C LEU A 265 -19.84 1.86 2.52
N ALA A 266 -19.27 3.05 2.69
CA ALA A 266 -18.18 3.32 3.62
C ALA A 266 -18.22 4.78 4.09
N ASN A 267 -17.71 5.01 5.30
CA ASN A 267 -17.41 6.35 5.82
C ASN A 267 -15.89 6.50 5.86
N TYR A 268 -15.38 7.59 5.27
CA TYR A 268 -13.95 7.88 5.32
C TYR A 268 -13.66 8.85 6.46
N LEU A 269 -12.78 8.42 7.37
CA LEU A 269 -12.23 9.27 8.42
C LEU A 269 -10.81 9.64 7.99
N GLY A 270 -10.55 10.93 7.84
CA GLY A 270 -9.25 11.40 7.39
C GLY A 270 -8.99 12.84 7.81
N ARG A 271 -7.74 13.27 7.63
CA ARG A 271 -7.30 14.63 7.94
C ARG A 271 -7.09 15.41 6.65
N ALA A 272 -7.68 16.60 6.57
CA ALA A 272 -7.36 17.56 5.53
C ALA A 272 -5.93 18.12 5.70
N GLN A 273 -5.14 18.07 4.62
CA GLN A 273 -3.75 18.53 4.62
C GLN A 273 -3.65 20.04 4.40
N GLY A 274 -2.83 20.70 5.23
CA GLY A 274 -2.56 22.14 5.13
C GLY A 274 -3.81 23.03 5.23
N LYS A 275 -3.66 24.30 4.84
CA LYS A 275 -4.77 25.26 4.77
C LYS A 275 -5.66 24.99 3.56
N VAL A 276 -5.06 24.73 2.39
CA VAL A 276 -5.79 24.51 1.13
C VAL A 276 -6.74 23.33 1.23
N GLY A 277 -6.28 22.18 1.74
CA GLY A 277 -7.14 21.00 1.89
C GLY A 277 -8.29 21.23 2.87
N ARG A 278 -8.09 22.01 3.94
CA ARG A 278 -9.17 22.36 4.87
C ARG A 278 -10.22 23.24 4.23
N LEU A 279 -9.79 24.26 3.47
CA LEU A 279 -10.72 25.14 2.75
C LEU A 279 -11.51 24.37 1.69
N GLN A 280 -10.87 23.48 0.95
CA GLN A 280 -11.55 22.62 -0.01
C GLN A 280 -12.57 21.70 0.68
N LEU A 281 -12.25 21.16 1.86
CA LEU A 281 -13.18 20.33 2.61
C LEU A 281 -14.39 21.14 3.11
N ILE A 282 -14.19 22.40 3.51
CA ILE A 282 -15.29 23.31 3.86
C ILE A 282 -16.20 23.55 2.65
N GLU A 283 -15.63 23.80 1.47
CA GLU A 283 -16.40 24.02 0.25
C GLU A 283 -17.20 22.77 -0.15
N LEU A 284 -16.58 21.59 -0.08
CA LEU A 284 -17.25 20.32 -0.32
C LEU A 284 -18.37 20.04 0.67
N ALA A 285 -18.20 20.41 1.94
CA ALA A 285 -19.24 20.24 2.93
C ALA A 285 -20.43 21.18 2.69
N LYS A 286 -20.19 22.40 2.22
CA LYS A 286 -21.27 23.30 1.78
C LYS A 286 -22.02 22.75 0.57
N GLN A 287 -21.31 22.16 -0.39
CA GLN A 287 -21.94 21.52 -1.56
C GLN A 287 -22.68 20.23 -1.21
N PHE A 288 -22.19 19.46 -0.24
CA PHE A 288 -22.70 18.14 0.10
C PHE A 288 -22.94 17.98 1.62
N PRO A 289 -23.86 18.77 2.20
CA PRO A 289 -24.07 18.83 3.65
C PRO A 289 -24.48 17.47 4.25
N ASP A 290 -25.23 16.66 3.48
CA ASP A 290 -25.68 15.33 3.94
C ASP A 290 -24.65 14.21 3.73
N LYS A 291 -23.48 14.52 3.14
CA LYS A 291 -22.46 13.52 2.78
C LYS A 291 -21.11 13.75 3.47
N VAL A 292 -20.84 14.96 3.95
CA VAL A 292 -19.57 15.32 4.58
C VAL A 292 -19.83 15.65 6.04
N CYS A 293 -19.49 14.71 6.93
CA CYS A 293 -19.51 14.96 8.37
C CYS A 293 -18.09 15.31 8.85
N PHE A 294 -17.95 16.41 9.59
CA PHE A 294 -16.69 16.76 10.24
C PHE A 294 -16.61 16.10 11.61
N LEU A 295 -15.65 15.19 11.80
CA LEU A 295 -15.25 14.73 13.13
C LEU A 295 -13.97 15.49 13.55
N LEU A 296 -14.14 16.54 14.36
CA LEU A 296 -13.06 17.44 14.76
C LEU A 296 -12.34 16.91 16.00
N VAL A 297 -11.42 15.95 15.81
CA VAL A 297 -10.72 15.30 16.95
C VAL A 297 -9.49 16.09 17.44
N SER A 298 -9.07 17.20 16.80
CA SER A 298 -7.99 18.05 17.33
C SER A 298 -7.93 19.40 16.60
N ILE A 299 -8.86 20.29 16.89
CA ILE A 299 -8.64 21.71 16.63
C ILE A 299 -8.98 22.49 17.91
N ASP A 300 -8.07 23.39 18.29
CA ASP A 300 -8.28 24.44 19.29
C ASP A 300 -9.70 25.04 19.18
N PHE A 301 -10.36 25.18 20.33
CA PHE A 301 -11.78 25.53 20.48
C PHE A 301 -12.16 26.79 19.69
N THR A 302 -11.22 27.72 19.51
CA THR A 302 -11.40 28.96 18.76
C THR A 302 -11.64 28.73 17.26
N SER A 303 -10.93 27.76 16.67
CA SER A 303 -11.11 27.40 15.25
C SER A 303 -12.35 26.51 15.03
N LEU A 304 -12.78 25.78 16.07
CA LEU A 304 -14.05 25.04 16.07
C LEU A 304 -15.22 26.01 15.94
N MET A 305 -15.26 27.06 16.78
CA MET A 305 -16.31 28.09 16.72
C MET A 305 -16.35 28.79 15.36
N HIS A 306 -15.20 29.02 14.74
CA HIS A 306 -15.13 29.67 13.43
C HIS A 306 -15.67 28.78 12.31
N VAL A 307 -15.39 27.48 12.31
CA VAL A 307 -15.91 26.54 11.30
C VAL A 307 -17.40 26.25 11.51
N ALA A 308 -17.85 26.07 12.76
CA ALA A 308 -19.26 25.88 13.09
C ALA A 308 -20.11 27.09 12.67
N SER A 309 -19.63 28.31 12.97
CA SER A 309 -20.25 29.57 12.54
C SER A 309 -20.31 29.69 11.00
N GLN A 310 -19.25 29.30 10.28
CA GLN A 310 -19.24 29.34 8.81
C GLN A 310 -20.15 28.30 8.12
N LEU A 311 -20.53 27.24 8.84
CA LEU A 311 -21.39 26.18 8.34
C LEU A 311 -22.85 26.32 8.82
N GLY A 312 -23.17 27.35 9.62
CA GLY A 312 -24.52 27.56 10.17
C GLY A 312 -24.97 26.45 11.13
N LEU A 313 -24.00 25.78 11.74
CA LEU A 313 -24.23 24.74 12.75
C LEU A 313 -24.12 25.43 14.12
N GLU A 314 -25.23 25.98 14.62
CA GLU A 314 -25.38 26.38 16.03
C GLU A 314 -25.72 25.15 16.90
#